data_AF-A0A3B9STW6-F1
#
_entry.id   AF-A0A3B9STW6-F1
#
_cell.length_a   1.000
_cell.length_b   1.000
_cell.length_c   1.000
_cell.angle_alpha   90.00
_cell.angle_beta   90.00
_cell.angle_gamma   90.00
#
_symmetry.space_group_name_H-M   'P 1'
#
loop_
_entity.id
_entity.type
_entity.pdbx_description
1 polymer ?
#
loop_
_entity_poly.entity_id
_entity_poly.type
_entity_poly.pdbx_seq_one_letter_code
_entity_poly.pdbx_strand_id
1 'polypeptide(L)' 'LVSVREILSQTGVAHVRSLEGYELAPGELVRLGEKVKAVLLKGVKVLLVNPVSDAGPDGASWETYTKEQLKAF' A
#
# COMPACT_ATOMS: atom_id res chain seq x y z
N LEU A 1 5.81 10.61 0.75
CA LEU A 1 4.75 9.91 -0.01
C LEU A 1 5.38 9.29 -1.25
N VAL A 2 4.81 8.20 -1.75
CA VAL A 2 5.29 7.55 -2.98
C VAL A 2 4.09 7.20 -3.83
N SER A 3 4.18 7.40 -5.15
CA SER A 3 3.10 7.01 -6.05
C SER A 3 3.03 5.49 -6.22
N VAL A 4 1.84 4.97 -6.51
CA VAL A 4 1.68 3.54 -6.83
C VAL A 4 2.57 3.13 -8.00
N ARG A 5 2.72 3.99 -9.02
CA ARG A 5 3.63 3.75 -10.14
C ARG A 5 5.06 3.49 -9.67
N GLU A 6 5.59 4.32 -8.79
CA GLU A 6 6.96 4.17 -8.26
C GLU A 6 7.10 2.86 -7.48
N ILE A 7 6.12 2.54 -6.63
CA ILE A 7 6.11 1.29 -5.84
C ILE A 7 6.20 0.07 -6.76
N LEU A 8 5.34 0.00 -7.77
CA LEU A 8 5.30 -1.11 -8.72
C LEU A 8 6.62 -1.24 -9.50
N SER A 9 7.24 -0.12 -9.86
CA SER A 9 8.48 -0.10 -10.65
C SER A 9 9.74 -0.51 -9.87
N GLN A 10 9.77 -0.32 -8.54
CA GLN A 10 11.00 -0.44 -7.75
C GLN A 10 11.06 -1.69 -6.85
N THR A 11 9.91 -2.30 -6.53
CA THR A 11 9.84 -3.26 -5.40
C THR A 11 9.48 -4.69 -5.80
N GLY A 12 9.15 -4.94 -7.08
CA GLY A 12 8.64 -6.23 -7.55
C GLY A 12 7.27 -6.58 -6.96
N VAL A 13 6.59 -5.62 -6.36
CA VAL A 13 5.16 -5.68 -6.03
C VAL A 13 4.38 -5.64 -7.33
N ALA A 14 3.46 -6.57 -7.51
CA ALA A 14 2.60 -6.64 -8.69
C ALA A 14 1.36 -5.76 -8.53
N HIS A 15 0.83 -5.62 -7.30
CA HIS A 15 -0.41 -4.89 -7.03
C HIS A 15 -0.32 -4.11 -5.72
N VAL A 16 -0.93 -2.92 -5.70
CA VAL A 16 -1.19 -2.15 -4.47
C VAL A 16 -2.70 -2.07 -4.29
N ARG A 17 -3.22 -2.60 -3.18
CA ARG A 17 -4.67 -2.65 -2.94
C ARG A 17 -5.05 -2.58 -1.47
N SER A 18 -6.27 -2.19 -1.19
CA SER A 18 -6.85 -2.32 0.15
C SER A 18 -7.16 -3.77 0.50
N LEU A 19 -7.37 -4.03 1.80
CA LEU A 19 -7.87 -5.32 2.27
C LEU A 19 -9.24 -5.66 1.68
N GLU A 20 -10.12 -4.66 1.55
CA GLU A 20 -11.44 -4.78 0.93
C GLU A 20 -11.38 -5.08 -0.57
N GLY A 21 -10.18 -4.98 -1.18
CA GLY A 21 -9.93 -5.36 -2.55
C GLY A 21 -9.95 -4.22 -3.55
N TYR A 22 -10.04 -2.97 -3.09
CA TYR A 22 -9.88 -1.80 -3.95
C TYR A 22 -8.43 -1.73 -4.44
N GLU A 23 -8.23 -1.78 -5.76
CA GLU A 23 -6.91 -1.66 -6.38
C GLU A 23 -6.61 -0.19 -6.69
N LEU A 24 -5.44 0.27 -6.25
CA LEU A 24 -5.08 1.67 -6.39
C LEU A 24 -4.53 1.96 -7.79
N ALA A 25 -4.94 3.10 -8.34
CA ALA A 25 -4.46 3.59 -9.62
C ALA A 25 -3.00 4.09 -9.53
N PRO A 26 -2.22 4.03 -10.63
CA PRO A 26 -0.80 4.41 -10.62
C PRO A 26 -0.48 5.83 -10.14
N GLY A 27 -1.44 6.76 -10.22
CA GLY A 27 -1.30 8.15 -9.79
C GLY A 27 -1.67 8.39 -8.32
N GLU A 28 -2.25 7.41 -7.64
CA GLU A 28 -2.58 7.53 -6.21
C GLU A 28 -1.32 7.52 -5.36
N LEU A 29 -1.35 8.31 -4.29
CA LEU A 29 -0.23 8.47 -3.37
C LEU A 29 -0.42 7.60 -2.14
N VAL A 30 0.64 6.90 -1.76
CA VAL A 30 0.70 6.06 -0.58
C VAL A 30 1.73 6.64 0.40
N ARG A 31 1.31 6.78 1.66
CA ARG A 31 2.22 7.00 2.78
C ARG A 31 2.85 5.65 3.15
N LEU A 32 4.15 5.55 2.96
CA LEU A 32 4.91 4.38 3.38
C LEU A 32 5.22 4.50 4.87
N GLY A 33 4.86 3.48 5.65
CA GLY A 33 5.27 3.37 7.05
C GLY A 33 6.75 2.97 7.18
N GLU A 34 7.28 2.97 8.41
CA GLU A 34 8.69 2.69 8.71
C GLU A 34 9.21 1.37 8.13
N LYS A 35 8.37 0.33 8.10
CA LYS A 35 8.68 -0.97 7.50
C LYS A 35 7.55 -1.42 6.60
N VAL A 36 7.74 -1.20 5.30
CA VAL A 36 6.84 -1.67 4.24
C VAL A 36 7.03 -3.17 4.04
N LYS A 37 5.94 -3.93 4.14
CA LYS A 37 5.95 -5.37 3.87
C LYS A 37 4.84 -5.73 2.88
N ALA A 38 5.25 -6.26 1.72
CA ALA A 38 4.33 -6.90 0.79
C ALA A 38 3.97 -8.31 1.29
N VAL A 39 2.72 -8.71 1.06
CA VAL A 39 2.21 -10.06 1.31
C VAL A 39 2.18 -10.85 0.00
N LEU A 40 2.28 -12.18 0.09
CA LEU A 40 2.13 -13.04 -1.08
C LEU A 40 0.67 -13.53 -1.14
N LEU A 41 -0.09 -13.05 -2.11
CA LEU A 41 -1.49 -13.46 -2.31
C LEU A 41 -1.60 -14.16 -3.65
N LYS A 42 -2.10 -15.39 -3.67
CA LYS A 42 -2.27 -16.20 -4.90
C LYS A 42 -0.99 -16.28 -5.77
N GLY A 43 0.18 -16.31 -5.13
CA GLY A 43 1.47 -16.40 -5.82
C GLY A 43 2.05 -15.08 -6.33
N VAL A 44 1.37 -13.94 -6.12
CA VAL A 44 1.86 -12.61 -6.49
C VAL A 44 2.14 -11.75 -5.26
N LYS A 45 3.18 -10.90 -5.34
CA LYS A 45 3.49 -9.94 -4.26
C LYS A 45 2.52 -8.76 -4.33
N VAL A 46 1.78 -8.56 -3.25
CA VAL A 46 0.77 -7.51 -3.12
C VAL A 46 1.12 -6.62 -1.94
N LEU A 47 1.13 -5.31 -2.15
CA LEU A 47 1.23 -4.34 -1.06
C LEU A 47 -0.16 -3.96 -0.59
N LEU A 48 -0.43 -4.19 0.69
CA LEU A 48 -1.70 -3.84 1.29
C LEU A 48 -1.66 -2.42 1.85
N VAL A 49 -2.75 -1.68 1.69
CA VAL A 49 -2.93 -0.32 2.21
C VAL A 49 -4.26 -0.13 2.93
N ASN A 50 -4.29 0.77 3.91
CA ASN A 50 -5.51 1.28 4.55
C ASN A 50 -5.87 2.65 3.98
N PRO A 51 -7.17 2.98 3.88
CA PRO A 51 -7.58 4.35 3.69
C PRO A 51 -7.19 5.17 4.94
N VAL A 52 -6.73 6.39 4.72
CA VAL A 52 -6.49 7.35 5.79
C VAL A 52 -7.71 8.25 5.88
N SER A 53 -8.44 8.21 7.00
CA SER A 53 -9.68 8.97 7.19
C SER A 53 -9.48 10.49 7.13
N ASP A 54 -8.25 10.95 7.38
CA ASP A 54 -7.85 12.34 7.29
C ASP A 54 -6.80 12.42 6.18
N ALA A 55 -7.19 12.94 5.01
CA ALA A 55 -6.22 13.33 4.00
C ALA A 55 -5.41 14.49 4.59
N GLY A 56 -4.36 14.15 5.32
CA GLY A 56 -3.48 15.12 5.96
C GLY A 56 -2.89 16.08 4.93
N PRO A 57 -2.12 17.10 5.38
CA PRO A 57 -1.65 18.19 4.51
C PRO A 57 -0.86 17.75 3.26
N ASP A 58 -0.37 16.51 3.25
CA ASP A 58 0.38 15.92 2.15
C ASP A 58 -0.50 15.30 1.04
N GLY A 59 -1.83 15.20 1.24
CA GLY A 59 -2.77 14.71 0.22
C GLY A 59 -2.76 13.20 -0.04
N ALA A 60 -2.11 12.39 0.81
CA ALA A 60 -2.19 10.93 0.69
C ALA A 60 -3.49 10.39 1.31
N SER A 61 -4.25 9.66 0.49
CA SER A 61 -5.46 8.96 0.93
C SER A 61 -5.20 7.56 1.45
N TRP A 62 -3.95 7.06 1.35
CA TRP A 62 -3.61 5.67 1.64
C TRP A 62 -2.33 5.54 2.46
N GLU A 63 -2.27 4.55 3.34
CA GLU A 63 -1.09 4.21 4.12
C GLU A 63 -0.83 2.70 4.12
N THR A 64 0.43 2.27 4.06
CA THR A 64 0.78 0.84 4.13
C THR A 64 0.53 0.25 5.51
N TYR A 65 0.06 -0.99 5.59
CA TYR A 65 0.03 -1.71 6.88
C TYR A 65 1.43 -1.86 7.47
N THR A 66 1.52 -1.74 8.79
CA THR A 66 2.73 -2.12 9.53
C THR A 66 2.86 -3.64 9.63
N LYS A 67 4.09 -4.12 9.87
CA LYS A 67 4.33 -5.55 10.10
C LYS A 67 3.48 -6.12 11.24
N GLU A 68 3.19 -5.33 12.27
CA GLU A 68 2.38 -5.75 13.42
C GLU A 68 0.91 -5.87 13.04
N GLN A 69 0.37 -4.93 12.27
CA GLN A 69 -1.00 -5.02 11.75
C GLN A 69 -1.17 -6.22 10.82
N LEU A 70 -0.15 -6.54 10.02
CA LEU A 70 -0.15 -7.73 9.15
C LEU A 70 -0.04 -9.07 9.90
N LYS A 71 0.29 -9.10 11.20
CA LYS A 71 0.28 -10.35 11.99
C LYS A 71 -1.13 -10.79 12.39
N ALA A 72 -2.08 -9.85 12.38
CA ALA A 72 -3.48 -10.14 12.67
C ALA A 72 -4.23 -10.69 11.44
N PHE A 73 -3.55 -10.78 10.30
CA PHE A 73 -4.03 -11.32 9.02
C PHE A 73 -3.32 -12.64 8.70
#